data_AF-A0AAF0R481-F1
#
_entry.id   AF-A0AAF0R481-F1
#
_cell.length_a   1.000
_cell.length_b   1.000
_cell.length_c   1.000
_cell.angle_alpha   90.00
_cell.angle_beta   90.00
_cell.angle_gamma   90.00
#
_symmetry.space_group_name_H-M   'P 1'
#
loop_
_entity.id
_entity.type
_entity.pdbx_description
1 polymer ?
#
loop_
_entity_poly.entity_id
_entity_poly.type
_entity_poly.pdbx_seq_one_letter_code
_entity_poly.pdbx_strand_id
1 'polypeptide(L)'
;MIGDSLHAWTNGRIHLPYHRVLMRGNETRYSVALFSTPKDGFTIKAPKELVDEDHPLHFKPYNHREFLTFSYTEEGLQCESPRYLKEL
;
A
#
# COMPACT_ATOMS: atom_id res chain seq x y z
N MET A 1 7.58 -1.12 8.15
CA MET A 1 7.30 -1.71 6.82
C MET A 1 6.42 -0.72 6.09
N ILE A 2 6.62 -0.56 4.78
CA ILE A 2 5.81 0.36 3.98
C ILE A 2 4.61 -0.42 3.48
N GLY A 3 3.44 0.19 3.54
CA GLY A 3 2.21 -0.34 2.94
C GLY A 3 1.85 0.43 1.67
N ASP A 4 0.93 -0.13 0.90
CA ASP A 4 0.49 0.36 -0.40
C ASP A 4 0.05 1.81 -0.40
N SER A 5 -0.70 2.21 0.62
CA SER A 5 -1.20 3.58 0.72
C SER A 5 -0.08 4.61 0.91
N LEU A 6 1.01 4.26 1.60
CA LEU A 6 2.16 5.15 1.74
C LEU A 6 3.02 5.15 0.46
N HIS A 7 3.14 4.01 -0.22
CA HIS A 7 3.79 3.93 -1.52
C HIS A 7 3.08 4.83 -2.55
N ALA A 8 1.74 4.74 -2.64
CA ALA A 8 0.95 5.58 -3.51
C ALA A 8 1.00 7.07 -3.12
N TRP A 9 0.88 7.37 -1.82
CA TRP A 9 0.98 8.75 -1.32
C TRP A 9 2.34 9.39 -1.62
N THR A 10 3.43 8.62 -1.62
CA THR A 10 4.76 9.13 -2.01
C THR A 10 5.02 9.12 -3.51
N ASN A 11 3.99 8.92 -4.34
CA ASN A 11 4.09 8.78 -5.79
C ASN A 11 5.11 7.71 -6.23
N GLY A 12 5.28 6.67 -5.41
CA GLY A 12 6.20 5.56 -5.68
C GLY A 12 7.66 5.82 -5.31
N ARG A 13 7.97 6.96 -4.66
CA ARG A 13 9.35 7.30 -4.27
C ARG A 13 9.92 6.40 -3.17
N ILE A 14 9.05 5.80 -2.35
CA ILE A 14 9.48 4.84 -1.32
C ILE A 14 9.20 3.43 -1.79
N HIS A 15 10.21 2.55 -1.77
CA HIS A 15 10.05 1.15 -2.13
C HIS A 15 9.09 0.42 -1.20
N LEU A 16 8.21 -0.39 -1.79
CA LEU A 16 7.27 -1.28 -1.11
C LEU A 16 7.85 -2.72 -1.08
N PRO A 17 8.46 -3.16 0.04
CA PRO A 17 9.07 -4.47 0.09
C PRO A 17 8.04 -5.58 0.34
N TYR A 18 8.08 -6.63 -0.48
CA TYR A 18 7.48 -7.91 -0.12
C TYR A 18 8.24 -8.51 1.06
N HIS A 19 7.50 -9.03 2.02
CA HIS A 19 8.04 -9.62 3.23
C HIS A 19 7.29 -10.91 3.53
N ARG A 20 8.00 -11.87 4.13
CA ARG A 20 7.43 -13.14 4.55
C ARG A 20 8.01 -13.55 5.88
N VAL A 21 7.18 -14.17 6.73
CA VAL A 21 7.64 -14.82 7.95
C VAL A 21 7.92 -16.28 7.60
N LEU A 22 9.16 -16.71 7.82
CA LEU A 22 9.56 -18.11 7.71
C LEU A 22 9.80 -18.65 9.11
N MET A 23 9.20 -19.79 9.44
CA MET A 23 9.50 -20.50 10.68
C MET A 23 10.86 -21.19 10.54
N ARG A 24 11.71 -21.04 11.56
CA ARG A 24 12.96 -21.79 11.70
C ARG A 24 12.91 -22.52 13.03
N GLY A 25 12.96 -23.86 12.98
CA GLY A 25 12.81 -24.71 14.17
C GLY A 25 11.36 -24.92 14.59
N ASN A 26 11.17 -25.58 15.74
CA ASN A 26 9.86 -26.02 16.24
C ASN A 26 9.33 -25.17 17.40
N GLU A 27 10.07 -24.13 17.81
CA GLU A 27 9.68 -23.29 18.94
C GLU A 27 8.58 -22.30 18.55
N THR A 28 7.73 -21.97 19.52
CA THR A 28 6.68 -20.98 19.33
C THR A 28 7.29 -19.59 19.20
N ARG A 29 6.90 -18.86 18.15
CA ARG A 29 7.30 -17.47 17.91
C ARG A 29 6.14 -16.52 18.18
N TYR A 30 6.35 -15.55 19.08
CA TYR A 30 5.41 -14.46 19.33
C TYR A 30 5.87 -13.18 18.62
N SER A 31 4.91 -12.41 18.11
CA SER A 31 5.17 -11.07 17.57
C SER A 31 3.94 -10.18 17.73
N VAL A 32 4.18 -8.89 17.94
CA VAL A 32 3.17 -7.84 17.92
C VAL A 32 3.51 -6.85 16.81
N ALA A 33 2.50 -6.33 16.13
CA ALA A 33 2.67 -5.31 15.09
C ALA A 33 1.74 -4.14 15.37
N LEU A 34 2.25 -2.93 15.11
CA LEU A 34 1.49 -1.69 15.17
C LEU A 34 1.45 -1.10 13.76
N PHE A 35 0.25 -0.78 13.29
CA PHE A 35 0.03 -0.21 11.97
C PHE A 35 -0.60 1.18 12.11
N SER A 36 -0.15 2.12 11.30
CA SER A 36 -0.78 3.42 11.14
C SER A 36 -1.63 3.40 9.88
N THR A 37 -2.91 3.72 10.00
CA THR A 37 -3.84 3.82 8.88
C THR A 37 -4.22 5.28 8.63
N PRO A 38 -4.49 5.66 7.38
CA PRO A 38 -5.14 6.92 7.06
C PRO A 38 -6.43 7.12 7.86
N LYS A 39 -6.74 8.37 8.21
CA LYS A 39 -8.02 8.71 8.84
C LYS A 39 -9.17 8.39 7.87
N ASP A 40 -10.31 8.00 8.40
CA ASP A 40 -11.49 7.74 7.58
C ASP A 40 -11.88 8.98 6.75
N GLY A 41 -12.31 8.74 5.51
CA GLY A 41 -12.58 9.77 4.51
C GLY A 41 -11.33 10.45 3.90
N PHE A 42 -10.11 10.12 4.34
CA PHE A 42 -8.90 10.64 3.71
C PHE A 42 -8.68 10.00 2.33
N THR A 43 -8.55 10.84 1.31
CA THR A 43 -8.18 10.42 -0.04
C THR A 43 -6.67 10.25 -0.14
N ILE A 44 -6.22 9.05 -0.50
CA ILE A 44 -4.82 8.81 -0.84
C ILE A 44 -4.54 9.49 -2.16
N LYS A 45 -3.68 10.51 -2.13
CA LYS A 45 -3.25 11.27 -3.29
C LYS A 45 -1.82 11.77 -3.06
N ALA A 46 -0.99 11.71 -4.09
CA ALA A 46 0.35 12.27 -4.04
C ALA A 46 0.32 13.78 -3.74
N PRO A 47 1.14 14.27 -2.80
CA PRO A 47 1.43 15.70 -2.65
C PRO A 47 1.93 16.28 -3.97
N LYS A 48 1.58 17.54 -4.25
CA LYS A 48 1.93 18.19 -5.53
C LYS A 48 3.45 18.32 -5.68
N GLU A 49 4.16 18.44 -4.57
CA GLU A 49 5.60 18.54 -4.48
C GLU A 49 6.33 17.25 -4.90
N LEU A 50 5.61 16.11 -4.96
CA LEU A 50 6.16 14.82 -5.39
C LEU A 50 5.79 14.46 -6.84
N VAL A 51 5.10 15.37 -7.53
CA VAL A 51 4.64 15.22 -8.92
C VAL A 51 5.27 16.33 -9.75
N ASP A 52 6.14 15.96 -10.67
CA ASP A 52 6.90 16.88 -11.52
C ASP A 52 7.06 16.28 -12.94
N GLU A 53 7.78 16.97 -13.82
CA GLU A 53 7.98 16.54 -15.21
C GLU A 53 8.79 15.24 -15.30
N ASP A 54 9.77 15.06 -14.41
CA ASP A 54 10.61 13.85 -14.35
C ASP A 54 9.90 12.68 -13.67
N HIS A 55 8.94 12.98 -12.80
CA HIS A 55 8.21 12.01 -12.00
C HIS A 55 6.70 12.32 -12.00
N PRO A 56 5.99 11.99 -13.10
CA PRO A 56 4.57 12.29 -13.25
C PRO A 56 3.71 11.52 -12.25
N LEU A 57 2.42 11.86 -12.17
CA LEU A 57 1.49 11.18 -11.27
C LEU A 57 1.34 9.70 -11.68
N HIS A 58 1.75 8.78 -10.81
CA HIS A 58 1.74 7.35 -11.07
C HIS A 58 0.48 6.62 -10.60
N PHE A 59 -0.25 7.19 -9.63
CA PHE A 59 -1.41 6.57 -8.99
C PHE A 59 -2.56 7.55 -8.98
N LYS A 60 -3.77 7.12 -9.37
CA LYS A 60 -4.93 8.02 -9.28
C LYS A 60 -5.36 8.17 -7.82
N PRO A 61 -5.98 9.30 -7.44
CA PRO A 61 -6.51 9.47 -6.09
C PRO A 61 -7.59 8.44 -5.77
N TYR A 62 -7.56 7.84 -4.59
CA TYR A 62 -8.56 6.83 -4.17
C TYR A 62 -8.89 6.91 -2.68
N ASN A 63 -10.02 6.33 -2.29
CA ASN A 63 -10.41 6.21 -0.88
C ASN A 63 -9.74 4.98 -0.24
N HIS A 64 -9.08 5.17 0.91
CA HIS A 64 -8.38 4.07 1.59
C HIS A 64 -9.33 2.93 2.02
N ARG A 65 -10.55 3.24 2.45
CA ARG A 65 -11.53 2.24 2.90
C ARG A 65 -12.06 1.39 1.75
N GLU A 66 -12.29 2.00 0.59
CA GLU A 66 -12.69 1.27 -0.62
C GLU A 66 -11.57 0.34 -1.09
N PHE A 67 -10.32 0.83 -1.10
CA PHE A 67 -9.15 0.02 -1.38
C PHE A 67 -9.02 -1.17 -0.41
N LEU A 68 -9.16 -0.95 0.89
CA LEU A 68 -9.13 -2.03 1.89
C LEU A 68 -10.25 -3.04 1.64
N THR A 69 -11.48 -2.57 1.39
CA THR A 69 -12.62 -3.45 1.11
C THR A 69 -12.34 -4.33 -0.12
N PHE A 70 -11.81 -3.75 -1.19
CA PHE A 70 -11.40 -4.49 -2.37
C PHE A 70 -10.26 -5.48 -2.09
N SER A 71 -9.25 -5.10 -1.29
CA SER A 71 -8.10 -5.96 -1.00
C SER A 71 -8.46 -7.28 -0.29
N TYR A 72 -9.66 -7.36 0.30
CA TYR A 72 -10.19 -8.57 0.93
C TYR A 72 -11.08 -9.42 0.00
N THR A 73 -11.32 -9.01 -1.25
CA THR A 73 -12.03 -9.84 -2.24
C THR A 73 -11.08 -10.88 -2.87
N GLU A 74 -11.64 -11.91 -3.50
CA GLU A 74 -10.85 -12.91 -4.22
C GLU A 74 -10.02 -12.26 -5.34
N GLU A 75 -10.63 -11.33 -6.08
CA GLU A 75 -9.95 -10.56 -7.13
C GLU A 75 -8.80 -9.71 -6.59
N GLY A 76 -9.01 -9.04 -5.45
CA GLY A 76 -7.99 -8.23 -4.79
C GLY A 76 -6.80 -9.04 -4.31
N LEU A 77 -7.03 -10.25 -3.78
CA LEU A 77 -5.97 -11.16 -3.31
C LEU A 77 -5.09 -11.70 -4.44
N GLN A 78 -5.63 -11.83 -5.66
CA GLN A 78 -4.88 -12.28 -6.84
C GLN A 78 -4.13 -11.16 -7.55
N CYS A 79 -4.40 -9.89 -7.20
CA CYS A 79 -3.80 -8.75 -7.87
C CYS A 79 -2.45 -8.37 -7.26
N GLU A 80 -1.44 -8.12 -8.09
CA GLU A 80 -0.19 -7.54 -7.61
C GLU A 80 -0.41 -6.07 -7.24
N SER A 81 -0.15 -5.76 -5.97
CA SER A 81 -0.56 -4.50 -5.35
C SER A 81 -0.17 -3.20 -6.08
N PRO A 82 1.06 -3.03 -6.64
CA PRO A 82 1.41 -1.79 -7.34
C PRO A 82 0.69 -1.61 -8.69
N ARG A 83 0.13 -2.69 -9.26
CA ARG A 83 -0.47 -2.68 -10.59
C ARG A 83 -1.89 -2.14 -10.56
N TYR A 84 -2.68 -2.55 -9.57
CA TYR A 84 -4.06 -2.09 -9.40
C TYR A 84 -4.19 -0.63 -8.96
N LEU A 85 -3.25 -0.13 -8.15
CA LEU A 85 -3.23 1.29 -7.73
C LEU A 85 -3.10 2.27 -8.90
N LYS A 86 -2.66 1.80 -10.07
CA LYS A 86 -2.59 2.60 -11.30
C LYS A 86 -3.91 2.58 -12.08
N GLU A 87 -4.76 1.57 -11.82
CA GLU A 87 -6.00 1.30 -12.55
C GLU A 87 -7.24 1.85 -11.84
N LEU A 88 -7.25 1.91 -10.50
CA LEU A 88 -8.07 2.87 -9.74
C LEU A 88 -7.87 4.27 -10.32
#